data_AF-A0A832UP60-F1
#
_entry.id   AF-A0A832UP60-F1
#
_cell.length_a   1.000
_cell.length_b   1.000
_cell.length_c   1.000
_cell.angle_alpha   90.00
_cell.angle_beta   90.00
_cell.angle_gamma   90.00
#
_symmetry.space_group_name_H-M   'P 1'
#
loop_
_entity.id
_entity.type
_entity.pdbx_description
1 polymer ?
#
loop_
_entity_poly.entity_id
_entity_poly.type
_entity_poly.pdbx_seq_one_letter_code
_entity_poly.pdbx_strand_id
1 'polypeptide(L)'
;MLKFFTISQVKAKLTYFIQPFNGPQGDCNNNDANINPAVTEVCDSIDNNCDTQIDEGEVCTTADCQMSDWVDWSACSETCGGGTQTRTRSIMVQPENGGAAFGPTTESRFCNSQSCVTKTMFVTSKGYTGNLGGVAGADAKC
;
A
#
# COMPACT_ATOMS: atom_id res chain seq x y z
N MET A 1 66.26 -15.34 17.63
CA MET A 1 65.07 -15.44 16.76
C MET A 1 64.01 -14.47 17.27
N LEU A 2 63.96 -13.25 16.74
CA LEU A 2 62.84 -12.33 17.00
C LEU A 2 62.00 -12.24 15.73
N LYS A 3 60.73 -12.66 15.80
CA LYS A 3 59.77 -12.50 14.72
C LYS A 3 59.33 -11.04 14.71
N PHE A 4 59.75 -10.31 13.67
CA PHE A 4 59.22 -8.98 13.36
C PHE A 4 57.78 -9.14 12.88
N PHE A 5 56.82 -8.77 13.72
CA PHE A 5 55.45 -8.55 13.28
C PHE A 5 55.43 -7.26 12.46
N THR A 6 54.97 -7.36 11.22
CA THR A 6 54.92 -6.24 10.29
C THR A 6 53.92 -5.20 10.78
N ILE A 7 54.27 -3.92 10.64
CA ILE A 7 53.49 -2.72 11.03
C ILE A 7 52.13 -2.64 10.29
N SER A 8 51.83 -3.59 9.40
CA SER A 8 50.60 -3.68 8.61
C SER A 8 49.34 -3.96 9.45
N GLN A 9 49.45 -4.57 10.62
CA GLN A 9 48.30 -5.04 11.41
C GLN A 9 47.81 -4.02 12.45
N VAL A 10 48.57 -2.95 12.72
CA VAL A 10 48.20 -1.94 13.74
C VAL A 10 47.44 -0.75 13.13
N LYS A 11 47.59 -0.49 11.82
CA LYS A 11 46.83 0.56 11.12
C LYS A 11 45.35 0.22 10.92
N ALA A 12 44.97 -1.06 10.95
CA ALA A 12 43.58 -1.47 10.77
C ALA A 12 42.66 -1.09 11.95
N LYS A 13 43.20 -0.65 13.10
CA LYS A 13 42.41 -0.33 14.30
C LYS A 13 42.31 1.16 14.63
N LEU A 14 42.97 2.04 13.88
CA LEU A 14 43.05 3.47 14.19
C LEU A 14 42.63 4.41 13.04
N THR A 15 42.21 3.87 11.90
CA THR A 15 41.58 4.64 10.82
C THR A 15 40.09 4.35 10.77
N TYR A 16 39.40 4.65 11.87
CA TYR A 16 37.97 4.97 11.83
C TYR A 16 37.84 6.45 11.41
N PHE A 17 38.41 6.76 10.25
CA PHE A 17 38.42 8.10 9.66
C PHE A 17 37.49 8.05 8.45
N ILE A 18 36.22 8.39 8.69
CA ILE A 18 35.40 9.27 7.85
C ILE A 18 35.86 9.39 6.39
N GLN A 19 35.31 8.53 5.52
CA GLN A 19 35.47 8.65 4.07
C GLN A 19 34.20 9.32 3.52
N PRO A 20 34.32 10.30 2.62
CA PRO A 20 33.16 10.83 1.89
C PRO A 20 32.70 9.73 0.93
N PHE A 21 31.58 9.07 1.25
CA PHE A 21 30.78 8.14 0.44
C PHE A 21 31.49 7.51 -0.76
N ASN A 22 31.91 6.23 -0.64
CA ASN A 22 32.06 5.26 -1.75
C ASN A 22 32.42 3.86 -1.19
N GLY A 23 31.48 3.21 -0.51
CA GLY A 23 31.50 1.77 -0.22
C GLY A 23 30.15 1.16 -0.62
N PRO A 24 30.03 -0.14 -0.93
CA PRO A 24 28.87 -0.72 -1.62
C PRO A 24 27.58 -0.83 -0.79
N GLN A 25 27.44 -0.06 0.30
CA GLN A 25 26.25 -0.10 1.16
C GLN A 25 26.00 1.25 1.87
N GLY A 26 25.92 2.32 1.08
CA GLY A 26 24.87 3.35 1.17
C GLY A 26 24.67 4.27 2.39
N ASP A 27 24.91 3.88 3.64
CA ASP A 27 24.02 4.39 4.71
C ASP A 27 24.70 5.11 5.89
N CYS A 28 26.05 5.18 5.93
CA CYS A 28 26.79 5.91 6.97
C CYS A 28 26.88 7.43 6.71
N ASN A 29 26.28 8.23 7.60
CA ASN A 29 26.17 9.69 7.45
C ASN A 29 26.85 10.48 8.59
N ASN A 30 27.94 11.19 8.27
CA ASN A 30 28.67 12.03 9.23
C ASN A 30 27.90 13.27 9.74
N ASN A 31 26.74 13.57 9.14
CA ASN A 31 25.86 14.67 9.56
C ASN A 31 24.69 14.20 10.42
N ASP A 32 24.58 12.89 10.70
CA ASP A 32 23.57 12.33 11.57
C ASP A 32 24.21 11.78 12.85
N ALA A 33 23.83 12.33 14.00
CA ALA A 33 24.36 11.87 15.28
C ALA A 33 23.87 10.46 15.66
N ASN A 34 22.79 9.98 15.04
CA ASN A 34 22.23 8.65 15.28
C ASN A 34 22.87 7.57 14.40
N ILE A 35 23.77 7.93 13.48
CA ILE A 35 24.45 7.00 12.59
C ILE A 35 25.94 7.04 12.91
N ASN A 36 26.37 6.21 13.86
CA ASN A 36 27.76 6.12 14.29
C ASN A 36 28.08 4.80 15.02
N PRO A 37 29.36 4.45 15.19
CA PRO A 37 29.77 3.11 15.63
C PRO A 37 29.52 2.73 17.08
N ALA A 38 29.00 3.66 17.87
CA ALA A 38 28.61 3.41 19.24
C ALA A 38 27.08 3.25 19.39
N VAL A 39 26.32 3.34 18.29
CA VAL A 39 24.87 3.16 18.28
C VAL A 39 24.53 1.69 18.09
N THR A 40 23.32 1.31 18.52
CA THR A 40 22.75 -0.03 18.31
C THR A 40 21.88 0.01 17.06
N GLU A 41 21.86 -1.08 16.30
CA GLU A 41 20.99 -1.21 15.13
C GLU A 41 19.51 -1.08 15.50
N VAL A 42 18.77 -0.46 14.58
CA VAL A 42 17.32 -0.37 14.59
C VAL A 42 16.83 -0.85 13.24
N CYS A 43 15.69 -1.53 13.21
CA CYS A 43 15.08 -1.99 11.97
C CYS A 43 14.47 -0.84 11.16
N ASP A 44 15.31 -0.09 10.46
CA ASP A 44 14.92 0.97 9.54
C ASP A 44 15.63 0.86 8.19
N SER A 45 16.33 -0.26 7.95
CA SER A 45 17.13 -0.53 6.75
C SER A 45 18.30 0.43 6.57
N ILE A 46 18.80 1.00 7.68
CA ILE A 46 19.98 1.86 7.74
C ILE A 46 21.00 1.17 8.65
N ASP A 47 22.27 1.17 8.23
CA ASP A 47 23.41 0.75 9.08
C ASP A 47 23.67 1.84 10.15
N ASN A 48 23.04 1.73 11.32
CA ASN A 48 23.13 2.77 12.36
C ASN A 48 24.49 2.77 13.06
N ASN A 49 25.17 1.62 13.12
CA ASN A 49 26.44 1.42 13.80
C ASN A 49 27.66 1.39 12.86
N CYS A 50 27.45 1.59 11.57
CA CYS A 50 28.51 1.64 10.57
C CYS A 50 29.46 0.43 10.58
N ASP A 51 28.96 -0.76 10.90
CA ASP A 51 29.75 -2.00 10.88
C ASP A 51 29.68 -2.75 9.54
N THR A 52 28.97 -2.20 8.55
CA THR A 52 28.70 -2.74 7.20
C THR A 52 27.62 -3.82 7.14
N GLN A 53 26.90 -4.06 8.23
CA GLN A 53 25.70 -4.86 8.24
C GLN A 53 24.49 -3.93 8.43
N ILE A 54 23.33 -4.41 7.99
CA ILE A 54 22.07 -3.67 8.11
C ILE A 54 21.20 -4.51 9.03
N ASP A 55 20.66 -3.87 10.07
CA ASP A 55 19.72 -4.47 11.02
C ASP A 55 20.26 -5.76 11.68
N GLU A 56 21.57 -5.89 11.91
CA GLU A 56 22.16 -7.09 12.52
C GLU A 56 22.02 -7.14 14.03
N GLY A 57 21.95 -8.36 14.57
CA GLY A 57 21.86 -8.58 16.01
C GLY A 57 20.52 -8.20 16.62
N GLU A 58 19.74 -7.34 15.96
CA GLU A 58 18.35 -7.07 16.30
C GLU A 58 17.37 -7.99 15.60
N VAL A 59 16.33 -8.39 16.34
CA VAL A 59 15.23 -9.16 15.76
C VAL A 59 14.25 -8.18 15.16
N CYS A 60 14.33 -7.98 13.84
CA CYS A 60 13.30 -7.26 13.11
C CYS A 60 12.01 -8.07 13.12
N THR A 61 11.15 -7.78 14.10
CA THR A 61 9.80 -8.30 14.10
C THR A 61 9.06 -7.63 12.95
N THR A 62 8.71 -8.43 11.94
CA THR A 62 7.82 -8.01 10.88
C THR A 62 6.43 -7.78 11.48
N ALA A 63 5.88 -6.59 11.29
CA ALA A 63 4.47 -6.34 11.57
C ALA A 63 3.73 -6.32 10.24
N ASP A 64 2.77 -7.23 10.06
CA ASP A 64 1.89 -7.18 8.91
C ASP A 64 0.90 -6.02 9.04
N CYS A 65 0.48 -5.49 7.90
CA CYS A 65 -0.67 -4.61 7.85
C CYS A 65 -1.89 -5.27 8.53
N GLN A 66 -2.60 -4.48 9.33
CA GLN A 66 -3.97 -4.79 9.73
C GLN A 66 -4.94 -3.77 9.15
N MET A 67 -6.03 -4.25 8.55
CA MET A 67 -7.11 -3.42 8.02
C MET A 67 -8.38 -3.64 8.83
N SER A 68 -9.23 -2.62 8.90
CA SER A 68 -10.55 -2.78 9.50
C SER A 68 -11.41 -3.74 8.67
N ASP A 69 -12.50 -4.19 9.27
CA ASP A 69 -13.61 -4.73 8.49
C ASP A 69 -14.11 -3.68 7.50
N TRP A 70 -14.70 -4.17 6.41
CA TRP A 70 -15.39 -3.32 5.46
C TRP A 70 -16.63 -2.70 6.12
N VAL A 71 -16.85 -1.41 5.85
CA VAL A 71 -18.16 -0.81 6.10
C VAL A 71 -19.20 -1.42 5.16
N ASP A 72 -20.47 -1.28 5.53
CA ASP A 72 -21.58 -1.67 4.67
C ASP A 72 -21.53 -0.91 3.34
N TRP A 73 -22.04 -1.56 2.29
CA TRP A 73 -22.17 -0.92 0.99
C TRP A 73 -23.03 0.33 1.06
N SER A 74 -22.61 1.37 0.34
CA SER A 74 -23.43 2.55 0.12
C SER A 74 -24.75 2.18 -0.55
N ALA A 75 -25.71 3.08 -0.49
CA ALA A 75 -26.85 3.02 -1.40
C ALA A 75 -26.35 3.02 -2.86
N CYS A 76 -27.09 2.33 -3.73
CA CYS A 76 -26.81 2.38 -5.17
C CYS A 76 -27.04 3.80 -5.68
N SER A 77 -26.14 4.29 -6.54
CA SER A 77 -26.23 5.64 -7.11
C SER A 77 -27.52 5.85 -7.92
N GLU A 78 -28.01 4.80 -8.55
CA GLU A 78 -29.22 4.81 -9.37
C GLU A 78 -30.22 3.78 -8.84
N THR A 79 -31.51 4.03 -9.03
CA THR A 79 -32.58 3.08 -8.66
C THR A 79 -32.95 2.12 -9.79
N CYS A 80 -32.52 2.40 -11.02
CA CYS A 80 -32.68 1.60 -12.23
C CYS A 80 -31.64 2.03 -13.27
N GLY A 81 -31.52 1.28 -14.36
CA GLY A 81 -30.65 1.63 -15.49
C GLY A 81 -29.17 1.34 -15.27
N GLY A 82 -28.81 0.73 -14.13
CA GLY A 82 -27.44 0.49 -13.73
C GLY A 82 -26.85 1.65 -12.94
N GLY A 83 -26.54 1.41 -11.67
CA GLY A 83 -25.77 2.30 -10.82
C GLY A 83 -24.54 1.62 -10.23
N THR A 84 -23.84 2.34 -9.37
CA THR A 84 -22.69 1.84 -8.62
C THR A 84 -22.92 2.05 -7.14
N GLN A 85 -22.49 1.09 -6.34
CA GLN A 85 -22.36 1.23 -4.90
C GLN A 85 -20.89 1.04 -4.53
N THR A 86 -20.47 1.71 -3.47
CA THR A 86 -19.09 1.68 -2.97
C THR A 86 -19.07 1.28 -1.51
N ARG A 87 -17.96 0.70 -1.06
CA ARG A 87 -17.65 0.50 0.35
C ARG A 87 -16.20 0.82 0.61
N THR A 88 -15.89 1.14 1.86
CA THR A 88 -14.54 1.49 2.30
C THR A 88 -14.14 0.71 3.54
N ARG A 89 -12.83 0.63 3.77
CA ARG A 89 -12.23 0.16 5.02
C ARG A 89 -10.99 0.99 5.32
N SER A 90 -10.58 1.04 6.58
CA SER A 90 -9.42 1.80 7.01
C SER A 90 -8.22 0.91 7.29
N ILE A 91 -7.04 1.53 7.27
CA ILE A 91 -5.81 0.94 7.77
C ILE A 91 -5.80 1.10 9.29
N MET A 92 -5.59 0.00 10.02
CA MET A 92 -5.53 -0.02 11.48
C MET A 92 -4.08 -0.06 11.98
N VAL A 93 -3.22 -0.83 11.30
CA VAL A 93 -1.79 -0.96 11.62
C VAL A 93 -0.97 -0.86 10.34
N GLN A 94 0.08 -0.03 10.36
CA GLN A 94 1.04 0.10 9.27
C GLN A 94 1.98 -1.11 9.28
N PRO A 95 2.40 -1.64 8.11
CA PRO A 95 3.40 -2.67 8.08
C PRO A 95 4.75 -2.10 8.49
N GLU A 96 5.54 -2.92 9.20
CA GLU A 96 6.89 -2.57 9.65
C GLU A 96 7.86 -3.65 9.19
N ASN A 97 9.11 -3.26 8.92
CA ASN A 97 10.24 -4.17 8.67
C ASN A 97 9.99 -5.19 7.55
N GLY A 98 9.33 -4.76 6.46
CA GLY A 98 9.01 -5.65 5.34
C GLY A 98 7.78 -6.54 5.55
N GLY A 99 6.96 -6.28 6.58
CA GLY A 99 5.66 -6.93 6.75
C GLY A 99 4.69 -6.70 5.57
N ALA A 100 3.66 -7.54 5.48
CA ALA A 100 2.74 -7.57 4.35
C ALA A 100 2.02 -6.22 4.15
N ALA A 101 1.98 -5.74 2.91
CA ALA A 101 1.35 -4.46 2.54
C ALA A 101 -0.20 -4.53 2.53
N PHE A 102 -0.84 -3.36 2.47
CA PHE A 102 -2.29 -3.21 2.43
C PHE A 102 -2.91 -3.75 1.13
N GLY A 103 -4.13 -4.26 1.23
CA GLY A 103 -5.04 -4.37 0.09
C GLY A 103 -5.76 -3.04 -0.21
N PRO A 104 -6.70 -3.02 -1.18
CA PRO A 104 -7.47 -1.82 -1.49
C PRO A 104 -8.31 -1.37 -0.29
N THR A 105 -8.43 -0.05 -0.11
CA THR A 105 -9.26 0.59 0.93
C THR A 105 -10.66 0.96 0.44
N THR A 106 -10.90 0.85 -0.86
CA THR A 106 -12.18 1.14 -1.50
C THR A 106 -12.52 0.04 -2.49
N GLU A 107 -13.79 -0.36 -2.49
CA GLU A 107 -14.34 -1.30 -3.46
C GLU A 107 -15.61 -0.73 -4.08
N SER A 108 -15.84 -1.05 -5.35
CA SER A 108 -17.00 -0.61 -6.12
C SER A 108 -17.62 -1.78 -6.85
N ARG A 109 -18.95 -1.82 -6.93
CA ARG A 109 -19.68 -2.81 -7.72
C ARG A 109 -20.92 -2.22 -8.37
N PHE A 110 -21.31 -2.81 -9.49
CA PHE A 110 -22.56 -2.47 -10.16
C PHE A 110 -23.79 -2.91 -9.33
N CYS A 111 -24.87 -2.17 -9.47
CA CYS A 111 -26.17 -2.45 -8.86
C CYS A 111 -27.30 -1.94 -9.74
N ASN A 112 -28.52 -2.38 -9.43
CA ASN A 112 -29.75 -1.90 -10.07
C ASN A 112 -29.74 -1.93 -11.60
N SER A 113 -29.31 -3.07 -12.19
CA SER A 113 -29.20 -3.27 -13.63
C SER A 113 -30.55 -3.43 -14.35
N GLN A 114 -31.67 -3.49 -13.62
CA GLN A 114 -33.00 -3.46 -14.21
C GLN A 114 -33.21 -2.20 -15.05
N SER A 115 -33.86 -2.32 -16.20
CA SER A 115 -34.20 -1.16 -17.03
C SER A 115 -35.12 -0.19 -16.28
N CYS A 116 -34.94 1.10 -16.54
CA CYS A 116 -35.86 2.11 -16.02
C CYS A 116 -37.20 2.05 -16.74
N VAL A 117 -38.28 2.27 -15.99
CA VAL A 117 -39.59 2.52 -16.59
C VAL A 117 -39.54 3.86 -17.32
N THR A 118 -39.43 3.83 -18.64
CA THR A 118 -39.61 5.04 -19.42
C THR A 118 -41.10 5.34 -19.44
N LYS A 119 -41.49 6.55 -19.04
CA LYS A 119 -42.84 7.04 -19.34
C LYS A 119 -42.89 7.27 -20.84
N THR A 120 -43.22 6.24 -21.60
CA THR A 120 -43.38 6.36 -23.04
C THR A 120 -44.54 7.31 -23.32
N MET A 121 -44.22 8.58 -23.58
CA MET A 121 -45.18 9.55 -24.08
C MET A 121 -45.38 9.26 -25.57
N PHE A 122 -46.28 8.34 -25.90
CA PHE A 122 -46.74 8.19 -27.27
C PHE A 122 -47.52 9.45 -27.65
N VAL A 123 -46.95 10.31 -28.50
CA VAL A 123 -47.72 11.34 -29.20
C VAL A 123 -48.51 10.63 -30.30
N THR A 124 -49.61 9.97 -29.95
CA THR A 124 -50.59 9.61 -30.98
C THR A 124 -51.19 10.92 -31.47
N SER A 125 -51.12 11.17 -32.77
CA SER A 125 -51.66 12.36 -33.44
C SER A 125 -53.17 12.55 -33.30
N LYS A 126 -53.84 11.78 -32.44
CA LYS A 126 -55.17 12.02 -31.90
C LYS A 126 -55.15 11.64 -30.42
N GLY A 127 -55.42 12.61 -29.54
CA GLY A 127 -55.24 12.52 -28.10
C GLY A 127 -56.13 11.49 -27.41
N TYR A 128 -55.53 10.40 -26.95
CA TYR A 128 -56.13 9.48 -25.99
C TYR A 128 -55.08 9.09 -24.93
N THR A 129 -55.37 9.36 -23.66
CA THR A 129 -54.56 8.95 -22.51
C THR A 129 -54.96 7.55 -22.07
N GLY A 130 -54.24 6.53 -22.53
CA GLY A 130 -54.35 5.15 -22.06
C GLY A 130 -52.99 4.63 -21.60
N ASN A 131 -52.91 4.07 -20.39
CA ASN A 131 -51.71 3.44 -19.85
C ASN A 131 -51.63 1.99 -20.35
N LEU A 132 -50.68 1.69 -21.24
CA LEU A 132 -50.35 0.33 -21.62
C LEU A 132 -48.95 0.02 -21.09
N GLY A 133 -48.90 -0.80 -20.03
CA GLY A 133 -47.66 -1.36 -19.51
C GLY A 133 -47.05 -2.30 -20.53
N GLY A 134 -46.07 -1.82 -21.29
CA GLY A 134 -45.24 -2.62 -22.18
C GLY A 134 -43.88 -2.88 -21.55
N VAL A 135 -43.64 -4.12 -21.08
CA VAL A 135 -42.28 -4.61 -20.81
C VAL A 135 -41.62 -4.87 -22.16
N ALA A 136 -40.68 -4.00 -22.56
CA ALA A 136 -39.80 -4.31 -23.68
C ALA A 136 -38.92 -5.48 -23.27
N GLY A 137 -39.15 -6.64 -23.92
CA GLY A 137 -38.49 -7.89 -23.61
C GLY A 137 -36.97 -7.79 -23.75
N ALA A 138 -36.28 -8.24 -22.71
CA ALA A 138 -34.91 -8.71 -22.81
C ALA A 138 -34.98 -10.22 -23.06
N ASP A 139 -34.75 -10.64 -24.30
CA ASP A 139 -34.11 -11.93 -24.58
C ASP A 139 -33.63 -11.96 -26.04
N ALA A 140 -32.35 -11.63 -26.22
CA ALA A 140 -31.56 -12.17 -27.30
C ALA A 140 -30.27 -12.70 -26.67
N LYS A 141 -30.28 -13.98 -26.31
CA LYS A 141 -29.08 -14.76 -26.05
C LYS A 141 -28.45 -15.20 -27.38
N CYS A 142 -27.11 -15.25 -27.32
CA CYS A 142 -26.11 -15.56 -28.34
C CYS A 142 -25.78 -14.42 -29.31
#